data_AF-A0A3D2PWX5-F1
#
_entry.id   AF-A0A3D2PWX5-F1
#
_cell.length_a   1.000
_cell.length_b   1.000
_cell.length_c   1.000
_cell.angle_alpha   90.00
_cell.angle_beta   90.00
_cell.angle_gamma   90.00
#
_symmetry.space_group_name_H-M   'P 1'
#
loop_
_entity.id
_entity.type
_entity.pdbx_description
1 polymer ?
#
loop_
_entity_poly.entity_id
_entity_poly.type
_entity_poly.pdbx_seq_one_letter_code
_entity_poly.pdbx_strand_id
1 'polypeptide(L)'
;MLWMMALAILFDVNREQFGILSDLVTQYNRKDALLEFFVNYKMNGNIGQLKGDYSFGFPYDKLTDIVANREKAVEKLKEYLEKYWYVGHKNIGWYEIHKAKEKLYYGYWSFEAGAIAKILNLDDSNLKGVPYYPYDLV
;
A
#
# COMPACT_ATOMS: atom_id res chain seq x y z
N MET A 1 8.59 5.29 -5.12
CA MET A 1 8.41 5.81 -3.75
C MET A 1 7.42 4.97 -2.97
N LEU A 2 6.12 4.92 -3.36
CA LEU A 2 5.08 4.19 -2.63
C LEU A 2 5.47 2.76 -2.23
N TRP A 3 5.85 1.91 -3.20
CA TRP A 3 6.26 0.53 -2.93
C TRP A 3 7.45 0.41 -2.00
N MET A 4 8.44 1.32 -2.09
CA MET A 4 9.61 1.29 -1.20
C MET A 4 9.21 1.56 0.26
N MET A 5 8.31 2.52 0.50
CA MET A 5 7.84 2.83 1.84
C MET A 5 6.96 1.71 2.39
N ALA A 6 6.07 1.15 1.57
CA ALA A 6 5.25 0.01 1.95
C ALA A 6 6.11 -1.21 2.32
N LEU A 7 7.11 -1.55 1.50
CA LEU A 7 8.06 -2.62 1.80
C LEU A 7 8.88 -2.32 3.07
N ALA A 8 9.31 -1.08 3.29
CA ALA A 8 10.02 -0.71 4.50
C ALA A 8 9.15 -0.87 5.78
N ILE A 9 7.84 -0.69 5.66
CA ILE A 9 6.88 -1.01 6.73
C ILE A 9 6.77 -2.52 6.92
N LEU A 10 6.53 -3.27 5.83
CA LEU A 10 6.37 -4.73 5.87
C LEU A 10 7.60 -5.44 6.45
N PHE A 11 8.81 -4.98 6.12
CA PHE A 11 10.07 -5.55 6.63
C PHE A 11 10.55 -4.95 7.95
N ASP A 12 9.71 -4.17 8.65
CA ASP A 12 10.04 -3.57 9.94
C ASP A 12 11.36 -2.77 9.94
N VAL A 13 11.65 -2.09 8.83
CA VAL A 13 12.80 -1.19 8.71
C VAL A 13 12.71 -0.13 9.80
N ASN A 14 13.86 0.14 10.43
CA ASN A 14 13.95 1.05 11.56
C ASN A 14 13.67 2.50 11.15
N ARG A 15 13.35 3.35 12.15
CA ARG A 15 12.98 4.75 11.95
C ARG A 15 14.07 5.57 11.28
N GLU A 16 15.34 5.31 11.59
CA GLU A 16 16.48 6.05 11.03
C GLU A 16 16.60 5.82 9.52
N GLN A 17 16.58 4.56 9.09
CA GLN A 17 16.63 4.18 7.67
C GLN A 17 15.38 4.61 6.92
N PHE A 18 14.20 4.50 7.54
CA PHE A 18 12.96 5.01 6.96
C PHE A 18 12.98 6.54 6.80
N GLY A 19 13.69 7.25 7.69
CA GLY A 19 13.88 8.69 7.64
C GLY A 19 14.41 9.20 6.29
N ILE A 20 15.29 8.43 5.64
CA ILE A 20 15.81 8.76 4.30
C ILE A 20 14.67 8.88 3.27
N LEU A 21 13.67 7.98 3.34
CA LEU A 21 12.50 8.03 2.45
C LEU A 21 11.59 9.20 2.81
N SER A 22 11.41 9.47 4.10
CA SER A 22 10.63 10.62 4.60
C SER A 22 11.22 11.94 4.09
N ASP A 23 12.53 12.11 4.19
CA ASP A 23 13.23 13.32 3.75
C ASP A 23 13.06 13.54 2.25
N LEU A 24 13.09 12.48 1.44
CA LEU A 24 12.82 12.58 0.00
C LEU A 24 11.36 13.01 -0.29
N VAL A 25 10.39 12.47 0.45
CA VAL A 25 8.97 12.88 0.29
C VAL A 25 8.81 14.38 0.58
N THR A 26 9.45 14.88 1.65
CA THR A 26 9.44 16.30 2.01
C THR A 26 10.20 17.17 1.00
N GLN A 27 11.39 16.76 0.59
CA GLN A 27 12.25 17.51 -0.35
C GLN A 27 11.54 17.77 -1.68
N TYR A 28 10.81 16.78 -2.20
CA TYR A 28 10.09 16.92 -3.46
C TYR A 28 8.65 17.44 -3.29
N ASN A 29 8.27 17.92 -2.10
CA ASN A 29 6.94 18.44 -1.75
C ASN A 29 5.80 17.53 -2.25
N ARG A 30 5.98 16.20 -2.06
CA ARG A 30 5.05 15.19 -2.55
C ARG A 30 3.86 15.09 -1.59
N LYS A 31 2.81 15.86 -1.86
CA LYS A 31 1.52 15.74 -1.17
C LYS A 31 0.78 14.53 -1.69
N ASP A 32 0.71 13.50 -0.86
CA ASP A 32 0.05 12.25 -1.19
C ASP A 32 -0.43 11.58 0.10
N ALA A 33 -1.72 11.26 0.16
CA ALA A 33 -2.35 10.72 1.36
C ALA A 33 -1.66 9.45 1.88
N LEU A 34 -1.22 8.54 0.98
CA LEU A 34 -0.56 7.29 1.39
C LEU A 34 0.86 7.53 1.90
N LEU A 35 1.62 8.37 1.20
CA LEU A 35 3.00 8.66 1.61
C LEU A 35 3.00 9.36 2.97
N GLU A 36 2.12 10.34 3.17
CA GLU A 36 1.97 11.05 4.44
C GLU A 36 1.51 10.11 5.56
N PHE A 37 0.59 9.18 5.27
CA PHE A 37 0.16 8.18 6.24
C PHE A 37 1.32 7.26 6.68
N PHE A 38 2.13 6.78 5.73
CA PHE A 38 3.31 5.95 6.03
C PHE A 38 4.38 6.72 6.83
N VAL A 39 4.63 7.99 6.49
CA VAL A 39 5.53 8.86 7.25
C VAL A 39 5.01 9.06 8.68
N ASN A 40 3.73 9.40 8.84
CA ASN A 40 3.14 9.64 10.15
C ASN A 40 3.22 8.41 11.05
N TYR A 41 2.97 7.22 10.52
CA TYR A 41 3.12 5.98 11.26
C TYR A 41 4.58 5.74 11.69
N LYS A 42 5.54 5.72 10.75
CA LYS A 42 6.93 5.35 11.06
C LYS A 42 7.71 6.43 11.82
N MET A 43 7.46 7.70 11.54
CA MET A 43 8.24 8.80 12.11
C MET A 43 7.64 9.34 13.40
N ASN A 44 6.31 9.33 13.51
CA ASN A 44 5.57 9.98 14.59
C ASN A 44 4.77 9.00 15.46
N GLY A 45 4.70 7.71 15.09
CA GLY A 45 3.88 6.70 15.78
C GLY A 45 2.38 6.98 15.69
N ASN A 46 1.95 7.83 14.75
CA ASN A 46 0.57 8.29 14.64
C ASN A 46 -0.15 7.53 13.53
N ILE A 47 -1.17 6.75 13.91
CA ILE A 47 -2.09 6.11 12.98
C ILE A 47 -3.29 7.04 12.78
N GLY A 48 -3.13 7.99 11.86
CA GLY A 48 -4.16 8.93 11.46
C GLY A 48 -5.14 8.37 10.43
N GLN A 49 -5.95 9.25 9.86
CA GLN A 49 -6.75 8.95 8.68
C GLN A 49 -5.97 9.25 7.41
N LEU A 50 -6.29 8.56 6.32
CA LEU A 50 -5.84 8.98 4.99
C LEU A 50 -6.60 10.25 4.61
N LYS A 51 -5.89 11.38 4.48
CA LYS A 51 -6.46 12.68 4.14
C LYS A 51 -5.65 13.31 3.02
N GLY A 52 -6.34 14.00 2.11
CA GLY A 52 -5.72 14.71 1.00
C GLY A 52 -5.82 13.94 -0.33
N ASP A 53 -4.99 14.37 -1.28
CA ASP A 53 -5.00 13.87 -2.65
C ASP A 53 -4.16 12.59 -2.79
N TYR A 54 -4.51 11.79 -3.80
CA TYR A 54 -3.74 10.61 -4.21
C TYR A 54 -3.04 10.92 -5.54
N SER A 55 -1.72 10.79 -5.60
CA SER A 55 -0.91 11.13 -6.78
C SER A 55 -1.40 10.41 -8.06
N PHE A 56 -1.97 9.22 -7.90
CA PHE A 56 -2.44 8.38 -9.00
C PHE A 56 -3.96 8.12 -8.96
N GLY A 57 -4.70 8.73 -8.02
CA GLY A 57 -6.15 8.54 -7.90
C GLY A 57 -6.54 7.06 -7.76
N PHE A 58 -7.42 6.58 -8.64
CA PHE A 58 -7.85 5.18 -8.67
C PHE A 58 -6.69 4.23 -9.01
N PRO A 59 -6.50 3.11 -8.29
CA PRO A 59 -7.40 2.56 -7.26
C PRO A 59 -7.14 3.05 -5.83
N TYR A 60 -6.05 3.80 -5.60
CA TYR A 60 -5.57 4.16 -4.27
C TYR A 60 -6.58 4.96 -3.43
N ASP A 61 -7.47 5.73 -4.05
CA ASP A 61 -8.55 6.47 -3.38
C ASP A 61 -9.43 5.55 -2.50
N LYS A 62 -9.61 4.29 -2.90
CA LYS A 62 -10.40 3.28 -2.17
C LYS A 62 -9.77 2.87 -0.83
N LEU A 63 -8.49 3.13 -0.61
CA LEU A 63 -7.81 2.83 0.64
C LEU A 63 -8.26 3.76 1.78
N THR A 64 -8.76 4.96 1.48
CA THR A 64 -9.32 5.90 2.47
C THR A 64 -10.36 5.20 3.37
N ASP A 65 -11.24 4.46 2.70
CA ASP A 65 -12.41 3.83 3.28
C ASP A 65 -12.08 2.66 4.20
N ILE A 66 -10.92 2.03 3.99
CA ILE A 66 -10.36 0.95 4.80
C ILE A 66 -9.80 1.52 6.10
N VAL A 67 -9.01 2.60 6.02
CA VAL A 67 -8.39 3.23 7.20
C VAL A 67 -9.45 3.92 8.08
N ALA A 68 -10.52 4.45 7.47
CA ALA A 68 -11.62 5.08 8.20
C ALA A 68 -12.53 4.11 8.96
N ASN A 69 -12.67 2.86 8.49
CA ASN A 69 -13.59 1.89 9.08
C ASN A 69 -12.85 0.60 9.48
N ARG A 70 -12.32 0.59 10.70
CA ARG A 70 -11.54 -0.55 11.22
C ARG A 70 -12.33 -1.85 11.31
N GLU A 71 -13.61 -1.79 11.68
CA GLU A 71 -14.46 -2.99 11.80
C GLU A 71 -14.66 -3.70 10.46
N LYS A 72 -14.74 -2.93 9.37
CA LYS A 72 -14.88 -3.45 8.00
C LYS A 72 -13.59 -3.42 7.20
N ALA A 73 -12.45 -3.13 7.83
CA ALA A 73 -11.19 -2.89 7.12
C ALA A 73 -10.75 -4.12 6.32
N VAL A 74 -10.87 -5.32 6.90
CA VAL A 74 -10.49 -6.59 6.24
C VAL A 74 -11.40 -6.90 5.06
N GLU A 75 -12.72 -6.73 5.22
CA GLU A 75 -13.70 -6.90 4.13
C GLU A 75 -13.41 -5.95 2.97
N LYS A 76 -13.18 -4.67 3.28
CA LYS A 76 -12.86 -3.64 2.28
C LYS A 76 -11.49 -3.85 1.63
N LEU A 77 -10.48 -4.35 2.36
CA LEU A 77 -9.19 -4.73 1.80
C LEU A 77 -9.35 -5.86 0.80
N LYS A 78 -10.14 -6.88 1.14
CA LYS A 78 -10.46 -7.97 0.20
C LYS A 78 -11.13 -7.44 -1.05
N GLU A 79 -12.15 -6.59 -0.90
CA GLU A 79 -12.82 -5.95 -2.03
C GLU A 79 -11.84 -5.14 -2.89
N TYR A 80 -10.97 -4.37 -2.26
CA TYR A 80 -9.94 -3.59 -2.94
C TYR A 80 -9.04 -4.46 -3.82
N LEU A 81 -8.53 -5.55 -3.27
CA LEU A 81 -7.64 -6.48 -3.96
C LEU A 81 -8.35 -7.18 -5.14
N GLU A 82 -9.56 -7.66 -4.93
CA GLU A 82 -10.30 -8.46 -5.92
C GLU A 82 -10.89 -7.60 -7.04
N LYS A 83 -11.42 -6.41 -6.73
CA LYS A 83 -12.19 -5.60 -7.69
C LYS A 83 -11.43 -4.42 -8.27
N TYR A 84 -10.53 -3.80 -7.50
CA TYR A 84 -9.98 -2.49 -7.86
C TYR A 84 -8.50 -2.52 -8.19
N TRP A 85 -7.70 -3.26 -7.42
CA TRP A 85 -6.24 -3.16 -7.50
C TRP A 85 -5.72 -3.47 -8.90
N TYR A 86 -5.97 -4.67 -9.44
CA TYR A 86 -5.41 -5.04 -10.74
C TYR A 86 -5.99 -4.21 -11.90
N VAL A 87 -7.32 -4.04 -11.94
CA VAL A 87 -8.03 -3.30 -13.00
C VAL A 87 -7.67 -1.82 -12.99
N GLY A 88 -7.43 -1.23 -11.82
CA GLY A 88 -7.01 0.16 -11.66
C GLY A 88 -5.63 0.45 -12.24
N HIS A 89 -4.80 -0.57 -12.43
CA HIS A 89 -3.47 -0.42 -13.00
C HIS A 89 -3.41 -0.72 -14.51
N LYS A 90 -4.55 -0.86 -15.21
CA LYS A 90 -4.62 -1.20 -16.65
C LYS A 90 -3.75 -0.33 -17.58
N ASN A 91 -3.47 0.91 -17.20
CA ASN A 91 -2.70 1.88 -17.99
C ASN A 91 -1.21 1.91 -17.62
N ILE A 92 -0.75 1.02 -16.75
CA ILE A 92 0.64 1.01 -16.27
C ILE A 92 1.40 -0.13 -16.95
N GLY A 93 2.67 0.10 -17.27
CA GLY A 93 3.46 -0.80 -18.12
C GLY A 93 3.69 -2.21 -17.59
N TRP A 94 3.43 -2.48 -16.31
CA TRP A 94 3.48 -3.84 -15.75
C TRP A 94 2.16 -4.60 -15.86
N TYR A 95 1.05 -3.93 -16.21
CA TYR A 95 -0.23 -4.58 -16.41
C TYR A 95 -0.11 -5.65 -17.51
N GLU A 96 -0.59 -6.86 -17.23
CA GLU A 96 -0.43 -8.02 -18.12
C GLU A 96 1.02 -8.42 -18.45
N ILE A 97 2.02 -7.97 -17.69
CA ILE A 97 3.43 -8.37 -17.91
C ILE A 97 3.66 -9.89 -17.82
N HIS A 98 2.78 -10.64 -17.16
CA HIS A 98 2.78 -12.11 -17.18
C HIS A 98 2.52 -12.72 -18.57
N LYS A 99 1.96 -11.94 -19.51
CA LYS A 99 1.76 -12.31 -20.92
C LYS A 99 2.93 -11.90 -21.82
N ALA A 100 3.90 -11.15 -21.30
CA ALA A 100 5.08 -10.77 -22.07
C ALA A 100 5.87 -12.01 -22.47
N LYS A 101 6.51 -11.97 -23.65
CA LYS A 101 7.35 -13.09 -24.11
C LYS A 101 8.63 -13.18 -23.30
N GLU A 102 9.11 -12.02 -22.87
CA GLU A 102 10.22 -11.84 -21.99
C GLU A 102 9.85 -12.28 -20.58
N LYS A 103 10.79 -12.91 -19.86
CA LYS A 103 10.59 -13.35 -18.47
C LYS A 103 10.68 -12.18 -17.49
N LEU A 104 9.79 -11.20 -17.64
CA LEU A 104 9.77 -9.96 -16.87
C LEU A 104 8.77 -10.01 -15.70
N TYR A 105 7.97 -11.07 -15.60
CA TYR A 105 6.99 -11.21 -14.53
C TYR A 105 7.64 -11.57 -13.20
N TYR A 106 7.48 -10.69 -12.21
CA TYR A 106 7.99 -10.84 -10.83
C TYR A 106 6.86 -11.00 -9.80
N GLY A 107 5.67 -11.37 -10.25
CA GLY A 107 4.47 -11.41 -9.43
C GLY A 107 3.69 -10.09 -9.45
N TYR A 108 2.50 -10.13 -8.86
CA TYR A 108 1.64 -8.98 -8.69
C TYR A 108 1.39 -8.81 -7.20
N TRP A 109 1.75 -7.63 -6.67
CA TRP A 109 1.80 -7.41 -5.22
C TRP A 109 1.27 -6.02 -4.87
N SER A 110 0.18 -5.97 -4.11
CA SER A 110 -0.32 -4.75 -3.47
C SER A 110 0.40 -4.56 -2.14
N PHE A 111 1.64 -4.06 -2.20
CA PHE A 111 2.42 -3.81 -1.00
C PHE A 111 1.77 -2.76 -0.10
N GLU A 112 1.11 -1.77 -0.68
CA GLU A 112 0.36 -0.75 0.06
C GLU A 112 -0.80 -1.32 0.86
N ALA A 113 -1.54 -2.32 0.34
CA ALA A 113 -2.60 -2.99 1.08
C ALA A 113 -2.04 -3.80 2.26
N GLY A 114 -0.93 -4.53 2.04
CA GLY A 114 -0.22 -5.24 3.10
C GLY A 114 0.27 -4.29 4.20
N ALA A 115 0.93 -3.19 3.81
CA ALA A 115 1.43 -2.20 4.75
C ALA A 115 0.29 -1.57 5.57
N ILE A 116 -0.86 -1.27 4.97
CA ILE A 116 -2.04 -0.77 5.70
C ILE A 116 -2.54 -1.82 6.70
N ALA A 117 -2.66 -3.09 6.29
CA ALA A 117 -3.09 -4.16 7.19
C ALA A 117 -2.16 -4.29 8.40
N LYS A 118 -0.84 -4.25 8.18
CA LYS A 118 0.19 -4.28 9.22
C LYS A 118 0.11 -3.07 10.15
N ILE A 119 0.02 -1.85 9.60
CA ILE A 119 -0.11 -0.61 10.39
C ILE A 119 -1.35 -0.63 11.28
N LEU A 120 -2.48 -1.11 10.74
CA LEU A 120 -3.74 -1.17 11.47
C LEU A 120 -3.82 -2.37 12.41
N ASN A 121 -2.84 -3.29 12.39
CA ASN A 121 -2.79 -4.52 13.17
C ASN A 121 -4.10 -5.32 13.02
N LEU A 122 -4.51 -5.56 11.78
CA LEU A 122 -5.73 -6.29 11.45
C LEU A 122 -5.53 -7.80 11.61
N ASP A 123 -6.59 -8.52 12.00
CA ASP A 123 -6.66 -9.97 11.78
C ASP A 123 -6.96 -10.23 10.30
N ASP A 124 -5.90 -10.47 9.54
CA ASP A 124 -5.91 -10.64 8.10
C ASP A 124 -6.03 -12.11 7.67
N SER A 125 -6.35 -13.04 8.58
CA SER A 125 -6.46 -14.47 8.30
C SER A 125 -7.35 -14.79 7.09
N ASN A 126 -8.41 -14.00 6.89
CA ASN A 126 -9.36 -14.11 5.76
C ASN A 126 -8.82 -13.61 4.41
N LEU A 127 -7.65 -12.96 4.40
CA LEU A 127 -6.94 -12.49 3.22
C LEU A 127 -5.91 -13.50 2.71
N LYS A 128 -5.69 -14.60 3.43
CA LYS A 128 -4.79 -15.67 2.98
C LYS A 128 -5.27 -16.24 1.65
N GLY A 129 -4.40 -16.18 0.63
CA GLY A 129 -4.70 -16.65 -0.72
C GLY A 129 -5.55 -15.69 -1.57
N VAL A 130 -5.94 -14.52 -1.05
CA VAL A 130 -6.55 -13.46 -1.87
C VAL A 130 -5.49 -12.94 -2.86
N PRO A 131 -5.82 -12.83 -4.16
CA PRO A 131 -4.87 -12.35 -5.15
C PRO A 131 -4.22 -11.03 -4.77
N TYR A 132 -2.93 -10.90 -5.08
CA TYR A 132 -2.11 -9.70 -4.90
C TYR A 132 -1.79 -9.32 -3.45
N TYR A 133 -2.40 -9.97 -2.45
CA TYR A 133 -2.11 -9.70 -1.04
C TYR A 133 -0.80 -10.36 -0.61
N PRO A 134 0.18 -9.60 -0.06
CA PRO A 134 1.45 -10.16 0.38
C PRO A 134 1.32 -10.77 1.79
N TYR A 135 0.47 -11.78 1.97
CA TYR A 135 0.11 -12.36 3.28
C TYR A 135 1.33 -12.71 4.16
N ASP A 136 2.35 -13.34 3.58
CA ASP A 136 3.54 -13.78 4.33
C ASP A 136 4.47 -12.62 4.76
N LEU A 137 4.21 -11.38 4.31
CA LEU A 137 4.97 -10.18 4.70
C LEU A 137 4.28 -9.34 5.78
N VAL A 138 3.01 -9.61 6.08
CA VAL A 138 2.19 -8.79 7.00
C VAL A 138 2.43 -9.20 8.44
#